data_AF-A0A0P0VWC2-F1
#
_entry.id   AF-A0A0P0VWC2-F1
#
_cell.length_a   1.000
_cell.length_b   1.000
_cell.length_c   1.000
_cell.angle_alpha   90.00
_cell.angle_beta   90.00
_cell.angle_gamma   90.00
#
_symmetry.space_group_name_H-M   'P 1'
#
loop_
_entity.id
_entity.type
_entity.pdbx_description
1 polymer ?
#
loop_
_entity_poly.entity_id
_entity_poly.type
_entity_poly.pdbx_seq_one_letter_code
_entity_poly.pdbx_strand_id
1 'polypeptide(L)'
;MALSAGDVQFIYSVLANSLSADAATRQPAEALLAQCEARQGFCSCLLAIITSRGEESDDDVRLLAAVHLKNCVTRCWRNSVDSPAIDNEEKVYIRKSLLLNMREENGKIALQLAALIARIVYFDYPKEWSDVFSVLAQQLQTSDVFTSYQVSTVLFRSLKKLSKKRLAFDQRNYSEITVYLFDYIWNLWKSNAQIVLQNFSVLSQHNSSLDQSNDLLLIYERWLVCLKIIRELICSGYASDSTTMQEVCQIKEVCPVLLGAIQSILPYYPFFKERQAKPWSHAKRACIKLMKVLIILQDKQIHLLRNFLSSAWFW
;
A
#
# COMPACT_ATOMS: atom_id res chain seq x y z
N MET A 1 5.87 17.08 30.73
CA MET A 1 7.20 16.49 30.51
C MET A 1 7.15 15.61 29.27
N ALA A 2 8.16 15.71 28.41
CA ALA A 2 8.33 14.80 27.27
C ALA A 2 8.47 13.34 27.77
N LEU A 3 8.03 12.39 26.95
CA LEU A 3 8.27 10.97 27.12
C LEU A 3 9.60 10.61 26.47
N SER A 4 10.32 9.69 27.09
CA SER A 4 11.65 9.24 26.72
C SER A 4 11.66 7.73 26.45
N ALA A 5 12.82 7.19 26.04
CA ALA A 5 13.00 5.75 25.91
C ALA A 5 12.70 4.97 27.21
N GLY A 6 12.92 5.60 28.38
CA GLY A 6 12.58 5.00 29.68
C GLY A 6 11.08 4.85 29.91
N ASP A 7 10.25 5.63 29.22
CA ASP A 7 8.79 5.57 29.34
C ASP A 7 8.15 4.51 28.43
N VAL A 8 8.92 3.86 27.55
CA VAL A 8 8.40 2.82 26.63
C VAL A 8 7.72 1.70 27.41
N GLN A 9 8.32 1.22 28.50
CA GLN A 9 7.74 0.16 29.32
C GLN A 9 6.47 0.60 30.05
N PHE A 10 6.40 1.89 30.45
CA PHE A 10 5.19 2.46 31.01
C PHE A 10 4.07 2.51 29.97
N ILE A 11 4.34 3.03 28.77
CA ILE A 11 3.32 3.06 27.70
C ILE A 11 2.88 1.64 27.30
N TYR A 12 3.80 0.69 27.28
CA TYR A 12 3.49 -0.72 27.03
C TYR A 12 2.51 -1.28 28.07
N SER A 13 2.76 -1.06 29.36
CA SER A 13 1.88 -1.58 30.43
C SER A 13 0.50 -0.93 30.39
N VAL A 14 0.42 0.37 30.08
CA VAL A 14 -0.88 1.05 29.91
C VAL A 14 -1.64 0.48 28.70
N LEU A 15 -0.97 0.23 27.56
CA LEU A 15 -1.61 -0.41 26.41
C LEU A 15 -2.10 -1.83 26.74
N ALA A 16 -1.28 -2.65 27.40
CA ALA A 16 -1.67 -4.00 27.82
C ALA A 16 -2.89 -3.97 28.76
N ASN A 17 -2.90 -3.07 29.74
CA ASN A 17 -4.04 -2.90 30.65
C ASN A 17 -5.31 -2.41 29.92
N SER A 18 -5.17 -1.61 28.86
CA SER A 18 -6.31 -1.17 28.05
C SER A 18 -6.94 -2.29 27.19
N LEU A 19 -6.26 -3.43 27.06
CA LEU A 19 -6.80 -4.64 26.42
C LEU A 19 -7.48 -5.58 27.43
N SER A 20 -7.44 -5.27 28.73
CA SER A 20 -8.05 -6.11 29.77
C SER A 20 -9.57 -6.24 29.57
N ALA A 21 -10.08 -7.45 29.78
CA ALA A 21 -11.52 -7.70 29.81
C ALA A 21 -12.20 -7.04 31.03
N ASP A 22 -11.45 -6.82 32.11
CA ASP A 22 -11.93 -6.15 33.31
C ASP A 22 -11.99 -4.62 33.10
N ALA A 23 -13.20 -4.07 33.22
CA ALA A 23 -13.44 -2.63 33.06
C ALA A 23 -12.71 -1.78 34.11
N ALA A 24 -12.52 -2.29 35.34
CA ALA A 24 -11.84 -1.57 36.41
C ALA A 24 -10.34 -1.35 36.10
N THR A 25 -9.73 -2.26 35.34
CA THR A 25 -8.36 -2.13 34.83
C THR A 25 -8.32 -1.34 33.52
N ARG A 26 -9.25 -1.61 32.60
CA ARG A 26 -9.23 -1.06 31.25
C ARG A 26 -9.55 0.43 31.18
N GLN A 27 -10.60 0.89 31.85
CA GLN A 27 -11.03 2.30 31.80
C GLN A 27 -9.96 3.30 32.28
N PRO A 28 -9.28 3.10 33.43
CA PRO A 28 -8.21 4.01 33.84
C PRO A 28 -7.01 3.95 32.88
N ALA A 29 -6.72 2.79 32.29
CA ALA A 29 -5.67 2.66 31.30
C ALA A 29 -6.00 3.44 30.00
N GLU A 30 -7.23 3.33 29.49
CA GLU A 30 -7.72 4.12 28.35
C GLU A 30 -7.65 5.63 28.63
N ALA A 31 -8.04 6.06 29.85
CA ALA A 31 -7.95 7.46 30.26
C ALA A 31 -6.49 7.95 30.36
N LEU A 32 -5.57 7.11 30.87
CA LEU A 32 -4.14 7.42 30.91
C LEU A 32 -3.53 7.51 29.50
N LEU A 33 -3.93 6.64 28.56
CA LEU A 33 -3.49 6.74 27.17
C LEU A 33 -3.91 8.08 26.54
N ALA A 34 -5.15 8.51 26.79
CA ALA A 34 -5.64 9.79 26.28
C ALA A 34 -4.85 10.98 26.85
N GLN A 35 -4.44 10.91 28.12
CA GLN A 35 -3.56 11.92 28.73
C GLN A 35 -2.13 11.89 28.16
N CYS A 36 -1.60 10.69 27.87
CA CYS A 36 -0.28 10.53 27.29
C CYS A 36 -0.18 11.04 25.85
N GLU A 37 -1.28 11.01 25.10
CA GLU A 37 -1.31 11.47 23.70
C GLU A 37 -0.84 12.92 23.52
N ALA A 38 -1.11 13.79 24.50
CA ALA A 38 -0.69 15.19 24.46
C ALA A 38 0.80 15.41 24.77
N ARG A 39 1.54 14.36 25.16
CA ARG A 39 2.95 14.46 25.57
C ARG A 39 3.87 14.24 24.36
N GLN A 40 4.83 15.13 24.18
CA GLN A 40 5.94 14.97 23.22
C GLN A 40 6.65 13.63 23.46
N GLY A 41 7.05 12.93 22.39
CA GLY A 41 7.68 11.61 22.48
C GLY A 41 6.71 10.43 22.57
N PHE A 42 5.41 10.66 22.75
CA PHE A 42 4.41 9.58 22.80
C PHE A 42 4.40 8.74 21.51
N CYS A 43 4.45 9.40 20.35
CA CYS A 43 4.46 8.70 19.06
C CYS A 43 5.75 7.88 18.89
N SER A 44 6.88 8.37 19.39
CA SER A 44 8.15 7.65 19.42
C SER A 44 8.10 6.41 20.31
N CYS A 45 7.48 6.51 21.49
CA CYS A 45 7.26 5.35 22.37
C CYS A 45 6.37 4.30 21.70
N LEU A 46 5.25 4.73 21.08
CA LEU A 46 4.39 3.82 20.33
C LEU A 46 5.15 3.12 19.20
N LEU A 47 5.98 3.86 18.46
CA LEU A 47 6.78 3.29 17.39
C LEU A 47 7.79 2.27 17.92
N ALA A 48 8.46 2.56 19.03
CA ALA A 48 9.37 1.62 19.68
C ALA A 48 8.67 0.30 20.04
N ILE A 49 7.46 0.37 20.61
CA ILE A 49 6.64 -0.81 20.94
C ILE A 49 6.26 -1.60 19.68
N ILE A 50 5.87 -0.92 18.60
CA ILE A 50 5.52 -1.62 17.34
C ILE A 50 6.73 -2.37 16.78
N THR A 51 7.91 -1.76 16.88
CA THR A 51 9.17 -2.31 16.34
C THR A 51 9.86 -3.32 17.26
N SER A 52 9.52 -3.37 18.55
CA SER A 52 10.02 -4.39 19.48
C SER A 52 9.36 -5.73 19.15
N ARG A 53 10.07 -6.53 18.34
CA ARG A 53 9.68 -7.87 17.91
C ARG A 53 10.44 -8.90 18.75
N GLY A 54 9.78 -9.94 19.20
CA GLY A 54 10.42 -11.04 19.92
C GLY A 54 9.39 -12.01 20.51
N GLU A 55 9.88 -13.10 21.12
CA GLU A 55 9.00 -14.12 21.74
C GLU A 55 8.16 -13.54 22.90
N GLU A 56 8.67 -12.51 23.58
CA GLU A 56 7.97 -11.82 24.68
C GLU A 56 7.04 -10.70 24.21
N SER A 57 7.01 -10.39 22.90
CA SER A 57 6.21 -9.28 22.40
C SER A 57 4.76 -9.69 22.14
N ASP A 58 3.82 -9.02 22.79
CA ASP A 58 2.38 -9.23 22.56
C ASP A 58 1.91 -8.51 21.29
N ASP A 59 1.53 -9.27 20.28
CA ASP A 59 1.04 -8.77 19.00
C ASP A 59 -0.24 -7.93 19.11
N ASP A 60 -1.10 -8.17 20.10
CA ASP A 60 -2.31 -7.37 20.32
C ASP A 60 -1.94 -5.99 20.88
N VAL A 61 -0.95 -5.92 21.78
CA VAL A 61 -0.40 -4.65 22.28
C VAL A 61 0.28 -3.87 21.16
N ARG A 62 1.12 -4.54 20.34
CA ARG A 62 1.78 -3.91 19.18
C ARG A 62 0.78 -3.40 18.16
N LEU A 63 -0.29 -4.17 17.90
CA LEU A 63 -1.35 -3.77 17.00
C LEU A 63 -2.12 -2.55 17.53
N LEU A 64 -2.44 -2.53 18.82
CA LEU A 64 -3.08 -1.38 19.45
C LEU A 64 -2.17 -0.14 19.36
N ALA A 65 -0.87 -0.29 19.63
CA ALA A 65 0.10 0.79 19.47
C ALA A 65 0.11 1.35 18.04
N ALA A 66 0.07 0.49 17.02
CA ALA A 66 0.01 0.91 15.62
C ALA A 66 -1.28 1.67 15.27
N VAL A 67 -2.41 1.27 15.86
CA VAL A 67 -3.69 1.97 15.71
C VAL A 67 -3.64 3.36 16.36
N HIS A 68 -3.13 3.45 17.60
CA HIS A 68 -2.96 4.73 18.30
C HIS A 68 -2.01 5.66 17.55
N LEU A 69 -0.85 5.16 17.09
CA LEU A 69 0.12 5.96 16.35
C LEU A 69 -0.49 6.55 15.08
N LYS A 70 -1.22 5.72 14.32
CA LYS A 70 -1.95 6.19 13.12
C LYS A 70 -2.98 7.27 13.44
N ASN A 71 -3.70 7.15 14.56
CA ASN A 71 -4.68 8.14 14.97
C ASN A 71 -4.02 9.45 15.41
N CYS A 72 -2.94 9.38 16.20
CA CYS A 72 -2.14 10.53 16.61
C CYS A 72 -1.59 11.29 15.41
N VAL A 73 -0.94 10.59 14.47
CA VAL A 73 -0.46 11.21 13.22
C VAL A 73 -1.60 11.81 12.38
N THR A 74 -2.79 11.22 12.41
CA THR A 74 -3.94 11.80 11.69
C THR A 74 -4.37 13.15 12.27
N ARG A 75 -4.25 13.34 13.60
CA ARG A 75 -4.67 14.55 14.32
C ARG A 75 -3.57 15.60 14.44
N CYS A 76 -2.36 15.18 14.79
CA CYS A 76 -1.30 16.04 15.34
C CYS A 76 -0.10 16.23 14.40
N TRP A 77 -0.13 15.66 13.19
CA TRP A 77 1.01 15.75 12.26
C TRP A 77 1.18 17.13 11.62
N ARG A 78 0.07 17.79 11.29
CA ARG A 78 0.11 19.20 10.89
C ARG A 78 -0.14 20.05 12.12
N ASN A 79 0.66 21.11 12.27
CA ASN A 79 0.47 22.06 13.36
C ASN A 79 -0.93 22.66 13.20
N SER A 80 -1.78 22.42 14.18
CA SER A 80 -3.07 23.10 14.35
C SER A 80 -2.95 23.96 15.59
N VAL A 81 -3.63 25.11 15.62
CA VAL A 81 -3.71 25.98 16.80
C VAL A 81 -4.24 25.20 18.01
N ASP A 82 -5.12 24.21 17.76
CA ASP A 82 -5.88 23.48 18.78
C ASP A 82 -5.31 22.10 19.14
N SER A 83 -4.13 21.70 18.64
CA SER A 83 -3.62 20.35 18.89
C SER A 83 -2.13 20.34 19.23
N PRO A 84 -1.69 19.58 20.25
CA PRO A 84 -0.28 19.42 20.54
C PRO A 84 0.39 18.82 19.30
N ALA A 85 1.27 19.61 18.69
CA ALA A 85 1.93 19.21 17.46
C ALA A 85 3.06 18.23 17.78
N ILE A 86 3.17 17.18 16.97
CA ILE A 86 4.40 16.39 16.91
C ILE A 86 5.49 17.34 16.42
N ASP A 87 6.61 17.42 17.15
CA ASP A 87 7.72 18.29 16.77
C ASP A 87 8.43 17.76 15.50
N ASN A 88 9.34 18.57 14.96
CA ASN A 88 10.03 18.20 13.72
C ASN A 88 11.03 17.04 13.90
N GLU A 89 11.69 16.95 15.06
CA GLU A 89 12.68 15.92 15.35
C GLU A 89 12.01 14.54 15.42
N GLU A 90 10.89 14.45 16.13
CA GLU A 90 10.04 13.27 16.23
C GLU A 90 9.45 12.89 14.87
N LYS A 91 9.02 13.85 14.04
CA LYS A 91 8.58 13.55 12.65
C LYS A 91 9.68 12.91 11.81
N VAL A 92 10.91 13.44 11.88
CA VAL A 92 12.07 12.89 11.17
C VAL A 92 12.36 11.47 11.67
N TYR A 93 12.36 11.26 12.98
CA TYR A 93 12.56 9.94 13.59
C TYR A 93 11.50 8.93 13.12
N ILE A 94 10.21 9.31 13.17
CA ILE A 94 9.10 8.45 12.73
C ILE A 94 9.25 8.07 11.26
N ARG A 95 9.51 9.02 10.37
CA ARG A 95 9.69 8.75 8.93
C ARG A 95 10.83 7.76 8.68
N LYS A 96 11.98 7.98 9.29
CA LYS A 96 13.16 7.11 9.16
C LYS A 96 12.87 5.70 9.69
N SER A 97 12.32 5.61 10.90
CA SER A 97 12.06 4.33 11.55
C SER A 97 11.00 3.51 10.81
N LEU A 98 9.95 4.15 10.26
CA LEU A 98 8.95 3.46 9.44
C LEU A 98 9.53 2.83 8.17
N LEU A 99 10.47 3.49 7.48
CA LEU A 99 11.11 2.93 6.28
C LEU A 99 12.12 1.83 6.62
N LEU A 100 12.77 1.90 7.79
CA LEU A 100 13.68 0.84 8.25
C LEU A 100 12.94 -0.43 8.70
N ASN A 101 11.73 -0.29 9.23
CA ASN A 101 10.96 -1.40 9.83
C ASN A 101 9.84 -1.94 8.92
N MET A 102 10.00 -1.82 7.60
CA MET A 102 9.01 -2.23 6.60
C MET A 102 8.67 -3.72 6.62
N ARG A 103 9.63 -4.58 6.99
CA ARG A 103 9.45 -6.03 7.10
C ARG A 103 8.65 -6.36 8.37
N GLU A 104 7.34 -6.55 8.29
CA GLU A 104 6.47 -6.82 9.46
C GLU A 104 5.67 -8.12 9.27
N GLU A 105 5.95 -9.16 10.07
CA GLU A 105 5.35 -10.48 9.88
C GLU A 105 3.85 -10.53 10.21
N ASN A 106 3.42 -9.73 11.19
CA ASN A 106 2.00 -9.65 11.52
C ASN A 106 1.25 -8.84 10.46
N GLY A 107 0.41 -9.51 9.67
CA GLY A 107 -0.33 -8.89 8.57
C GLY A 107 -1.26 -7.74 8.99
N LYS A 108 -1.80 -7.75 10.21
CA LYS A 108 -2.65 -6.65 10.72
C LYS A 108 -1.81 -5.41 11.03
N ILE A 109 -0.64 -5.60 11.66
CA ILE A 109 0.30 -4.52 12.00
C ILE A 109 0.86 -3.92 10.71
N ALA A 110 1.31 -4.76 9.78
CA ALA A 110 1.80 -4.33 8.46
C ALA A 110 0.75 -3.46 7.74
N LEU A 111 -0.53 -3.80 7.86
CA LEU A 111 -1.63 -3.03 7.29
C LEU A 111 -1.78 -1.64 7.93
N GLN A 112 -1.61 -1.53 9.26
CA GLN A 112 -1.65 -0.24 9.94
C GLN A 112 -0.44 0.62 9.58
N LEU A 113 0.77 0.04 9.58
CA LEU A 113 2.01 0.72 9.17
C LEU A 113 1.91 1.23 7.73
N ALA A 114 1.40 0.43 6.79
CA ALA A 114 1.22 0.88 5.42
C ALA A 114 0.18 2.00 5.27
N ALA A 115 -0.87 2.03 6.11
CA ALA A 115 -1.82 3.15 6.15
C ALA A 115 -1.19 4.41 6.74
N LEU A 116 -0.37 4.26 7.78
CA LEU A 116 0.35 5.32 8.45
C LEU A 116 1.37 5.98 7.51
N ILE A 117 2.22 5.21 6.85
CA ILE A 117 3.18 5.73 5.88
C ILE A 117 2.46 6.49 4.77
N ALA A 118 1.41 5.89 4.17
CA ALA A 118 0.64 6.56 3.13
C ALA A 118 -0.01 7.88 3.61
N ARG A 119 -0.38 7.97 4.89
CA ARG A 119 -0.90 9.20 5.50
C ARG A 119 0.20 10.27 5.62
N ILE A 120 1.38 9.90 6.09
CA ILE A 120 2.50 10.82 6.22
C ILE A 120 2.95 11.30 4.83
N VAL A 121 3.07 10.38 3.85
CA VAL A 121 3.36 10.74 2.45
C VAL A 121 2.36 11.75 1.90
N TYR A 122 1.06 11.58 2.21
CA TYR A 122 0.04 12.56 1.80
C TYR A 122 0.30 13.97 2.38
N PHE A 123 0.81 14.06 3.61
CA PHE A 123 1.11 15.34 4.23
C PHE A 123 2.41 15.96 3.75
N ASP A 124 3.46 15.15 3.62
CA ASP A 124 4.85 15.62 3.58
C ASP A 124 5.46 15.58 2.17
N TYR A 125 5.03 14.67 1.30
CA TYR A 125 5.59 14.59 -0.05
C TYR A 125 5.03 15.72 -0.96
N PRO A 126 5.90 16.41 -1.73
CA PRO A 126 7.35 16.20 -1.88
C PRO A 126 8.25 17.02 -0.95
N LYS A 127 7.71 17.99 -0.20
CA LYS A 127 8.49 19.04 0.47
C LYS A 127 9.35 18.52 1.63
N GLU A 128 8.72 17.82 2.58
CA GLU A 128 9.37 17.38 3.83
C GLU A 128 9.92 15.95 3.73
N TRP A 129 9.46 15.18 2.75
CA TRP A 129 9.83 13.77 2.57
C TRP A 129 10.05 13.41 1.10
N SER A 130 10.97 14.11 0.44
CA SER A 130 11.22 14.02 -1.01
C SER A 130 11.76 12.67 -1.48
N ASP A 131 12.52 11.97 -0.64
CA ASP A 131 13.23 10.72 -0.96
C ASP A 131 12.40 9.45 -0.77
N VAL A 132 11.16 9.56 -0.27
CA VAL A 132 10.33 8.40 0.07
C VAL A 132 10.14 7.43 -1.09
N PHE A 133 9.92 7.92 -2.32
CA PHE A 133 9.72 7.05 -3.49
C PHE A 133 11.02 6.45 -4.02
N SER A 134 12.16 7.15 -3.91
CA SER A 134 13.45 6.56 -4.24
C SER A 134 13.85 5.45 -3.26
N VAL A 135 13.59 5.64 -1.96
CA VAL A 135 13.85 4.61 -0.94
C VAL A 135 12.94 3.39 -1.16
N LEU A 136 11.64 3.60 -1.40
CA LEU A 136 10.71 2.50 -1.70
C LEU A 136 11.09 1.76 -2.99
N ALA A 137 11.52 2.47 -4.05
CA ALA A 137 11.97 1.86 -5.30
C ALA A 137 13.23 1.01 -5.09
N GLN A 138 14.22 1.51 -4.33
CA GLN A 138 15.41 0.77 -3.99
C GLN A 138 15.07 -0.49 -3.19
N GLN A 139 14.21 -0.39 -2.17
CA GLN A 139 13.78 -1.54 -1.38
C GLN A 139 13.05 -2.59 -2.22
N LEU A 140 12.25 -2.19 -3.22
CA LEU A 140 11.61 -3.15 -4.12
C LEU A 140 12.63 -3.97 -4.91
N GLN A 141 13.77 -3.37 -5.28
CA GLN A 141 14.83 -4.01 -6.06
C GLN A 141 15.69 -4.95 -5.23
N THR A 142 15.99 -4.59 -3.99
CA THR A 142 16.99 -5.31 -3.17
C THR A 142 16.41 -6.29 -2.17
N SER A 143 15.10 -6.25 -1.91
CA SER A 143 14.48 -7.06 -0.88
C SER A 143 14.00 -8.42 -1.38
N ASP A 144 13.84 -9.37 -0.45
CA ASP A 144 13.17 -10.64 -0.68
C ASP A 144 11.67 -10.47 -1.05
N VAL A 145 11.02 -11.56 -1.47
CA VAL A 145 9.63 -11.57 -1.95
C VAL A 145 8.66 -11.03 -0.90
N PHE A 146 8.82 -11.40 0.37
CA PHE A 146 7.92 -10.97 1.45
C PHE A 146 8.03 -9.46 1.67
N THR A 147 9.24 -8.97 1.90
CA THR A 147 9.48 -7.53 2.10
C THR A 147 9.06 -6.73 0.87
N SER A 148 9.38 -7.21 -0.34
CA SER A 148 9.00 -6.57 -1.61
C SER A 148 7.47 -6.47 -1.77
N TYR A 149 6.70 -7.47 -1.33
CA TYR A 149 5.23 -7.40 -1.28
C TYR A 149 4.72 -6.32 -0.32
N GLN A 150 5.34 -6.17 0.85
CA GLN A 150 4.96 -5.14 1.82
C GLN A 150 5.29 -3.74 1.31
N VAL A 151 6.48 -3.55 0.73
CA VAL A 151 6.88 -2.30 0.09
C VAL A 151 5.91 -1.96 -1.06
N SER A 152 5.51 -2.94 -1.88
CA SER A 152 4.50 -2.74 -2.92
C SER A 152 3.16 -2.28 -2.35
N THR A 153 2.75 -2.80 -1.19
CA THR A 153 1.51 -2.41 -0.51
C THR A 153 1.57 -0.97 0.02
N VAL A 154 2.70 -0.57 0.59
CA VAL A 154 2.96 0.82 1.02
C VAL A 154 2.95 1.77 -0.17
N LEU A 155 3.65 1.39 -1.25
CA LEU A 155 3.73 2.18 -2.48
C LEU A 155 2.33 2.41 -3.07
N PHE A 156 1.54 1.35 -3.22
CA PHE A 156 0.17 1.45 -3.72
C PHE A 156 -0.69 2.41 -2.89
N ARG A 157 -0.65 2.29 -1.56
CA ARG A 157 -1.46 3.13 -0.65
C ARG A 157 -1.03 4.59 -0.71
N SER A 158 0.27 4.84 -0.78
CA SER A 158 0.85 6.18 -0.88
C SER A 158 0.44 6.86 -2.18
N LEU A 159 0.60 6.17 -3.32
CA LEU A 159 0.13 6.65 -4.62
C LEU A 159 -1.38 6.89 -4.61
N LYS A 160 -2.16 5.98 -4.00
CA LYS A 160 -3.62 6.14 -3.93
C LYS A 160 -4.06 7.36 -3.14
N LYS A 161 -3.29 7.76 -2.12
CA LYS A 161 -3.52 8.98 -1.35
C LYS A 161 -3.13 10.21 -2.16
N LEU A 162 -1.96 10.21 -2.77
CA LEU A 162 -1.47 11.35 -3.56
C LEU A 162 -2.35 11.63 -4.78
N SER A 163 -2.92 10.61 -5.42
CA SER A 163 -3.83 10.78 -6.56
C SER A 163 -5.12 11.54 -6.24
N LYS A 164 -5.41 11.79 -4.95
CA LYS A 164 -6.53 12.61 -4.50
C LYS A 164 -6.21 14.10 -4.45
N LYS A 165 -4.94 14.50 -4.49
CA LYS A 165 -4.55 15.90 -4.52
C LYS A 165 -4.86 16.50 -5.90
N ARG A 166 -5.43 17.71 -5.93
CA ARG A 166 -5.96 18.34 -7.15
C ARG A 166 -5.23 19.62 -7.56
N LEU A 167 -4.31 20.13 -6.73
CA LEU A 167 -3.54 21.31 -7.09
C LEU A 167 -2.55 20.97 -8.21
N ALA A 168 -2.33 21.90 -9.13
CA ALA A 168 -1.43 21.72 -10.27
C ALA A 168 -0.02 21.28 -9.85
N PHE A 169 0.50 21.85 -8.76
CA PHE A 169 1.78 21.45 -8.17
C PHE A 169 1.78 19.96 -7.78
N ASP A 170 0.75 19.49 -7.06
CA ASP A 170 0.67 18.09 -6.64
C ASP A 170 0.50 17.14 -7.84
N GLN A 171 -0.28 17.54 -8.85
CA GLN A 171 -0.47 16.77 -10.07
C GLN A 171 0.85 16.61 -10.85
N ARG A 172 1.63 17.68 -10.99
CA ARG A 172 2.96 17.63 -11.61
C ARG A 172 3.89 16.66 -10.89
N ASN A 173 3.99 16.77 -9.56
CA ASN A 173 4.80 15.84 -8.77
C ASN A 173 4.33 14.39 -8.93
N TYR A 174 3.02 14.15 -8.99
CA TYR A 174 2.48 12.81 -9.21
C TYR A 174 2.84 12.26 -10.60
N SER A 175 2.83 13.09 -11.64
CA SER A 175 3.30 12.73 -12.98
C SER A 175 4.78 12.37 -12.99
N GLU A 176 5.62 13.11 -12.27
CA GLU A 176 7.06 12.82 -12.15
C GLU A 176 7.30 11.47 -11.46
N ILE A 177 6.62 11.18 -10.35
CA ILE A 177 6.66 9.85 -9.71
C ILE A 177 6.21 8.76 -10.67
N THR A 178 5.18 9.04 -11.48
CA THR A 178 4.61 8.08 -12.41
C THR A 178 5.62 7.66 -13.46
N VAL A 179 6.28 8.63 -14.10
CA VAL A 179 7.34 8.36 -15.08
C VAL A 179 8.48 7.60 -14.43
N TYR A 180 8.89 7.98 -13.21
CA TYR A 180 9.99 7.34 -12.49
C TYR A 180 9.72 5.85 -12.15
N LEU A 181 8.49 5.50 -11.77
CA LEU A 181 8.17 4.16 -11.28
C LEU A 181 7.62 3.21 -12.34
N PHE A 182 7.03 3.72 -13.43
CA PHE A 182 6.19 2.92 -14.32
C PHE A 182 6.90 1.68 -14.87
N ASP A 183 8.04 1.86 -15.54
CA ASP A 183 8.76 0.76 -16.20
C ASP A 183 9.20 -0.32 -15.22
N TYR A 184 9.69 0.10 -14.05
CA TYR A 184 10.12 -0.83 -13.01
C TYR A 184 8.96 -1.67 -12.49
N ILE A 185 7.85 -1.04 -12.09
CA ILE A 185 6.66 -1.75 -11.59
C ILE A 185 6.05 -2.62 -12.68
N TRP A 186 6.12 -2.18 -13.93
CA TRP A 186 5.59 -2.92 -15.07
C TRP A 186 6.41 -4.18 -15.36
N ASN A 187 7.74 -4.07 -15.35
CA ASN A 187 8.63 -5.22 -15.48
C ASN A 187 8.46 -6.20 -14.32
N LEU A 188 8.33 -5.70 -13.09
CA LEU A 188 8.03 -6.53 -11.92
C LEU A 188 6.68 -7.25 -12.06
N TRP A 189 5.65 -6.57 -12.58
CA TRP A 189 4.35 -7.17 -12.86
C TRP A 189 4.47 -8.30 -13.88
N LYS A 190 5.17 -8.07 -15.01
CA LYS A 190 5.37 -9.07 -16.08
C LYS A 190 6.11 -10.31 -15.57
N SER A 191 7.18 -10.11 -14.79
CA SER A 191 7.93 -11.21 -14.17
C SER A 191 7.06 -12.05 -13.24
N ASN A 192 6.29 -11.41 -12.34
CA ASN A 192 5.37 -12.13 -11.47
C ASN A 192 4.25 -12.84 -12.26
N ALA A 193 3.76 -12.22 -13.34
CA ALA A 193 2.73 -12.80 -14.20
C ALA A 193 3.19 -14.12 -14.81
N GLN A 194 4.42 -14.19 -15.33
CA GLN A 194 5.00 -15.41 -15.88
C GLN A 194 5.02 -16.56 -14.85
N ILE A 195 5.47 -16.28 -13.63
CA ILE A 195 5.52 -17.26 -12.54
C ILE A 195 4.11 -17.74 -12.16
N VAL A 196 3.16 -16.83 -11.99
CA VAL A 196 1.78 -17.15 -11.61
C VAL A 196 1.08 -17.97 -12.70
N LEU A 197 1.21 -17.58 -13.96
CA LEU A 197 0.59 -18.29 -15.09
C LEU A 197 1.18 -19.69 -15.25
N GLN A 198 2.51 -19.84 -15.11
CA GLN A 198 3.16 -21.15 -15.10
C GLN A 198 2.63 -22.02 -13.95
N ASN A 199 2.43 -21.45 -12.78
CA ASN A 199 1.89 -22.19 -11.64
C ASN A 199 0.45 -22.66 -11.89
N PHE A 200 -0.42 -21.84 -12.49
CA PHE A 200 -1.75 -22.31 -12.90
C PHE A 200 -1.69 -23.48 -13.88
N SER A 201 -0.74 -23.48 -14.81
CA SER A 201 -0.52 -24.62 -15.70
C SER A 201 -0.13 -25.89 -14.92
N VAL A 202 0.78 -25.79 -13.96
CA VAL A 202 1.22 -26.94 -13.14
C VAL A 202 0.07 -27.47 -12.27
N LEU A 203 -0.70 -26.60 -11.62
CA LEU A 203 -1.86 -26.98 -10.81
C LEU A 203 -2.98 -27.64 -11.61
N SER A 204 -3.03 -27.39 -12.93
CA SER A 204 -3.97 -28.06 -13.82
C SER A 204 -3.56 -29.50 -14.14
N GLN A 205 -2.26 -29.81 -14.07
CA GLN A 205 -1.69 -31.12 -14.39
C GLN A 205 -1.56 -32.00 -13.14
N HIS A 206 -1.20 -31.38 -12.01
CA HIS A 206 -1.03 -32.05 -10.73
C HIS A 206 -2.10 -31.56 -9.75
N ASN A 207 -2.72 -32.44 -8.98
CA ASN A 207 -3.66 -32.08 -7.90
C ASN A 207 -2.96 -31.43 -6.68
N SER A 208 -2.03 -30.51 -6.93
CA SER A 208 -1.37 -29.70 -5.90
C SER A 208 -2.16 -28.42 -5.62
N SER A 209 -1.83 -27.73 -4.52
CA SER A 209 -2.44 -26.46 -4.13
C SER A 209 -1.41 -25.32 -4.18
N LEU A 210 -1.86 -24.12 -4.53
CA LEU A 210 -1.02 -22.91 -4.60
C LEU A 210 -0.42 -22.55 -3.22
N ASP A 211 -1.09 -22.96 -2.14
CA ASP A 211 -0.72 -22.69 -0.75
C ASP A 211 0.49 -23.52 -0.24
N GLN A 212 1.03 -24.45 -1.04
CA GLN A 212 2.17 -25.27 -0.61
C GLN A 212 3.45 -24.43 -0.43
N SER A 213 3.56 -23.29 -1.11
CA SER A 213 4.68 -22.36 -1.01
C SER A 213 4.19 -20.98 -0.62
N ASN A 214 4.61 -20.51 0.56
CA ASN A 214 4.36 -19.13 1.01
C ASN A 214 4.88 -18.10 -0.01
N ASP A 215 6.01 -18.37 -0.66
CA ASP A 215 6.59 -17.49 -1.67
C ASP A 215 5.70 -17.36 -2.91
N LEU A 216 5.10 -18.46 -3.40
CA LEU A 216 4.19 -18.40 -4.54
C LEU A 216 2.94 -17.57 -4.25
N LEU A 217 2.38 -17.71 -3.05
CA LEU A 217 1.24 -16.90 -2.61
C LEU A 217 1.61 -15.41 -2.52
N LEU A 218 2.80 -15.10 -1.98
CA LEU A 218 3.31 -13.73 -1.93
C LEU A 218 3.57 -13.14 -3.32
N ILE A 219 4.13 -13.92 -4.26
CA ILE A 219 4.31 -13.51 -5.67
C ILE A 219 2.95 -13.22 -6.31
N TYR A 220 1.95 -14.07 -6.08
CA TYR A 220 0.58 -13.86 -6.56
C TYR A 220 -0.05 -12.58 -6.00
N GLU A 221 0.07 -12.32 -4.69
CA GLU A 221 -0.44 -11.09 -4.09
C GLU A 221 0.32 -9.85 -4.57
N ARG A 222 1.65 -9.94 -4.71
CA ARG A 222 2.48 -8.87 -5.28
C ARG A 222 2.09 -8.56 -6.72
N TRP A 223 1.86 -9.58 -7.55
CA TRP A 223 1.34 -9.42 -8.92
C TRP A 223 0.04 -8.60 -8.94
N LEU A 224 -0.91 -8.92 -8.05
CA LEU A 224 -2.17 -8.19 -7.94
C LEU A 224 -2.01 -6.76 -7.38
N VAL A 225 -1.04 -6.52 -6.50
CA VAL A 225 -0.73 -5.17 -6.00
C VAL A 225 -0.08 -4.32 -7.10
N CYS A 226 0.91 -4.86 -7.81
CA CYS A 226 1.52 -4.20 -8.97
C CYS A 226 0.46 -3.82 -10.02
N LEU A 227 -0.52 -4.68 -10.28
CA LEU A 227 -1.64 -4.36 -11.19
C LEU A 227 -2.42 -3.11 -10.72
N LYS A 228 -2.67 -2.97 -9.41
CA LYS A 228 -3.35 -1.79 -8.85
C LYS A 228 -2.48 -0.54 -8.96
N ILE A 229 -1.16 -0.68 -8.79
CA ILE A 229 -0.19 0.41 -8.95
C ILE A 229 -0.19 0.88 -10.40
N ILE A 230 0.00 -0.02 -11.37
CA ILE A 230 -0.02 0.30 -12.80
C ILE A 230 -1.29 1.03 -13.19
N ARG A 231 -2.46 0.53 -12.75
CA ARG A 231 -3.73 1.24 -12.96
C ARG A 231 -3.69 2.66 -12.40
N GLU A 232 -3.23 2.84 -11.16
CA GLU A 232 -3.20 4.15 -10.50
C GLU A 232 -2.22 5.12 -11.16
N LEU A 233 -1.04 4.63 -11.55
CA LEU A 233 -0.05 5.40 -12.31
C LEU A 233 -0.62 5.84 -13.65
N ILE A 234 -1.23 4.93 -14.42
CA ILE A 234 -1.81 5.28 -15.71
C ILE A 234 -2.97 6.24 -15.56
N CYS A 235 -3.89 6.00 -14.62
CA CYS A 235 -5.12 6.80 -14.48
C CYS A 235 -4.83 8.20 -13.97
N SER A 236 -3.90 8.35 -13.03
CA SER A 236 -3.70 9.61 -12.29
C SER A 236 -2.43 10.36 -12.67
N GLY A 237 -1.46 9.70 -13.33
CA GLY A 237 -0.13 10.27 -13.58
C GLY A 237 0.15 10.69 -15.01
N TYR A 238 -0.40 9.99 -15.99
CA TYR A 238 -0.42 10.49 -17.36
C TYR A 238 -1.64 11.39 -17.54
N ALA A 239 -1.38 12.65 -17.85
CA ALA A 239 -2.42 13.58 -18.25
C ALA A 239 -3.18 12.97 -19.44
N SER A 240 -4.51 12.86 -19.29
CA SER A 240 -5.41 12.75 -20.43
C SER A 240 -6.04 14.11 -20.56
N ASP A 241 -5.28 15.07 -21.06
CA ASP A 241 -5.84 16.38 -21.27
C ASP A 241 -6.73 16.28 -22.51
N SER A 242 -8.02 16.60 -22.35
CA SER A 242 -8.93 16.71 -23.50
C SER A 242 -8.42 17.72 -24.53
N THR A 243 -7.53 18.64 -24.10
CA THR A 243 -6.86 19.65 -24.91
C THR A 243 -5.59 19.16 -25.60
N THR A 244 -4.76 18.31 -24.97
CA THR A 244 -3.51 17.82 -25.61
C THR A 244 -3.77 16.66 -26.56
N MET A 245 -4.92 15.97 -26.45
CA MET A 245 -5.33 14.86 -27.33
C MET A 245 -4.28 13.74 -27.47
N GLN A 246 -3.29 13.69 -26.58
CA GLN A 246 -2.23 12.69 -26.64
C GLN A 246 -2.74 11.37 -26.06
N GLU A 247 -2.72 10.34 -26.88
CA GLU A 247 -2.97 8.97 -26.43
C GLU A 247 -1.94 8.58 -25.36
N VAL A 248 -2.42 8.00 -24.26
CA VAL A 248 -1.52 7.45 -23.24
C VAL A 248 -0.90 6.16 -23.77
N CYS A 249 0.35 6.22 -24.25
CA CYS A 249 1.02 5.09 -24.91
C CYS A 249 1.11 3.84 -24.01
N GLN A 250 1.19 4.04 -22.69
CA GLN A 250 1.20 2.95 -21.70
C GLN A 250 -0.08 2.11 -21.74
N ILE A 251 -1.22 2.66 -22.18
CA ILE A 251 -2.45 1.87 -22.35
C ILE A 251 -2.29 0.86 -23.50
N LYS A 252 -1.68 1.28 -24.62
CA LYS A 252 -1.40 0.38 -25.77
C LYS A 252 -0.41 -0.72 -25.41
N GLU A 253 0.52 -0.42 -24.51
CA GLU A 253 1.47 -1.42 -23.99
C GLU A 253 0.80 -2.41 -23.02
N VAL A 254 0.03 -1.90 -22.06
CA VAL A 254 -0.48 -2.70 -20.93
C VAL A 254 -1.69 -3.54 -21.33
N CYS A 255 -2.65 -3.00 -22.06
CA CYS A 255 -3.92 -3.68 -22.35
C CYS A 255 -3.75 -5.04 -23.06
N PRO A 256 -2.96 -5.17 -24.13
CA PRO A 256 -2.75 -6.47 -24.79
C PRO A 256 -2.16 -7.53 -23.85
N VAL A 257 -1.23 -7.13 -22.98
CA VAL A 257 -0.59 -8.05 -22.03
C VAL A 257 -1.57 -8.50 -20.94
N LEU A 258 -2.42 -7.60 -20.43
CA LEU A 258 -3.46 -7.99 -19.47
C LEU A 258 -4.50 -8.93 -20.11
N LEU A 259 -4.88 -8.68 -21.36
CA LEU A 259 -5.78 -9.55 -22.11
C LEU A 259 -5.16 -10.93 -22.34
N GLY A 260 -3.90 -10.98 -22.75
CA GLY A 260 -3.16 -12.22 -22.90
C GLY A 260 -3.10 -13.03 -21.60
N ALA A 261 -2.85 -12.37 -20.45
CA ALA A 261 -2.87 -13.03 -19.15
C ALA A 261 -4.24 -13.63 -18.79
N ILE A 262 -5.35 -12.95 -19.11
CA ILE A 262 -6.70 -13.51 -18.95
C ILE A 262 -6.88 -14.74 -19.85
N GLN A 263 -6.51 -14.63 -21.13
CA GLN A 263 -6.61 -15.71 -22.10
C GLN A 263 -5.81 -16.94 -21.68
N SER A 264 -4.64 -16.76 -21.03
CA SER A 264 -3.85 -17.87 -20.48
C SER A 264 -4.53 -18.56 -19.29
N ILE A 265 -5.35 -17.86 -18.50
CA ILE A 265 -6.01 -18.44 -17.32
C ILE A 265 -7.31 -19.18 -17.68
N LEU A 266 -8.04 -18.69 -18.70
CA LEU A 266 -9.37 -19.20 -19.07
C LEU A 266 -9.45 -20.72 -19.33
N PRO A 267 -8.48 -21.37 -20.00
CA PRO A 267 -8.52 -22.82 -20.24
C PRO A 267 -8.58 -23.67 -18.97
N TYR A 268 -8.02 -23.18 -17.86
CA TYR A 268 -8.00 -23.89 -16.58
C TYR A 268 -9.29 -23.71 -15.77
N TYR A 269 -10.18 -22.79 -16.19
CA TYR A 269 -11.37 -22.43 -15.42
C TYR A 269 -12.36 -23.58 -15.22
N PRO A 270 -12.72 -24.39 -16.25
CA PRO A 270 -13.58 -25.56 -16.07
C PRO A 270 -12.93 -26.60 -15.15
N PHE A 271 -11.65 -26.89 -15.38
CA PHE A 271 -10.88 -27.85 -14.59
C PHE A 271 -10.85 -27.49 -13.10
N PHE A 272 -10.49 -26.25 -12.77
CA PHE A 272 -10.46 -25.82 -11.38
C PHE A 272 -11.85 -25.78 -10.75
N LYS A 273 -12.89 -25.38 -11.50
CA LYS A 273 -14.27 -25.30 -10.99
C LYS A 273 -14.78 -26.65 -10.50
N GLU A 274 -14.44 -27.73 -11.21
CA GLU A 274 -14.91 -29.08 -10.89
C GLU A 274 -14.07 -29.78 -9.81
N ARG A 275 -12.76 -29.52 -9.78
CA ARG A 275 -11.81 -30.34 -8.99
C ARG A 275 -11.15 -29.61 -7.83
N GLN A 276 -11.00 -28.28 -7.88
CA GLN A 276 -10.13 -27.54 -6.95
C GLN A 276 -10.66 -26.14 -6.61
N ALA A 277 -11.42 -26.02 -5.51
CA ALA A 277 -12.07 -24.78 -5.08
C ALA A 277 -11.09 -23.60 -4.86
N LYS A 278 -9.89 -23.86 -4.32
CA LYS A 278 -8.90 -22.82 -4.01
C LYS A 278 -8.22 -22.25 -5.27
N PRO A 279 -7.54 -23.03 -6.12
CA PRO A 279 -7.02 -22.53 -7.41
C PRO A 279 -8.09 -21.88 -8.29
N TRP A 280 -9.33 -22.40 -8.27
CA TRP A 280 -10.45 -21.76 -8.95
C TRP A 280 -10.74 -20.35 -8.42
N SER A 281 -10.77 -20.17 -7.10
CA SER A 281 -11.03 -18.86 -6.49
C SER A 281 -9.91 -17.85 -6.80
N HIS A 282 -8.65 -18.29 -6.84
CA HIS A 282 -7.51 -17.48 -7.25
C HIS A 282 -7.58 -17.09 -8.72
N ALA A 283 -7.79 -18.06 -9.62
CA ALA A 283 -7.95 -17.82 -11.06
C ALA A 283 -9.11 -16.84 -11.34
N LYS A 284 -10.27 -17.06 -10.70
CA LYS A 284 -11.43 -16.16 -10.79
C LYS A 284 -11.11 -14.76 -10.30
N ARG A 285 -10.47 -14.64 -9.13
CA ARG A 285 -10.07 -13.35 -8.53
C ARG A 285 -9.09 -12.61 -9.45
N ALA A 286 -8.14 -13.31 -10.05
CA ALA A 286 -7.19 -12.75 -11.02
C ALA A 286 -7.91 -12.20 -12.26
N CYS A 287 -8.72 -13.02 -12.94
CA CYS A 287 -9.47 -12.61 -14.13
C CYS A 287 -10.37 -11.41 -13.86
N ILE A 288 -11.11 -11.39 -12.74
CA ILE A 288 -11.97 -10.25 -12.37
C ILE A 288 -11.14 -8.98 -12.17
N LYS A 289 -9.97 -9.06 -11.52
CA LYS A 289 -9.12 -7.88 -11.29
C LYS A 289 -8.50 -7.36 -12.59
N LEU A 290 -8.01 -8.25 -13.46
CA LEU A 290 -7.47 -7.90 -14.77
C LEU A 290 -8.54 -7.23 -15.63
N MET A 291 -9.73 -7.83 -15.74
CA MET A 291 -10.87 -7.25 -16.49
C MET A 291 -11.26 -5.87 -15.95
N LYS A 292 -11.33 -5.69 -14.62
CA LYS A 292 -11.64 -4.38 -14.02
C LYS A 292 -10.62 -3.32 -14.39
N VAL A 293 -9.32 -3.67 -14.48
CA VAL A 293 -8.31 -2.72 -14.93
C VAL A 293 -8.47 -2.42 -16.42
N LEU A 294 -8.66 -3.43 -17.26
CA LEU A 294 -8.89 -3.25 -18.69
C LEU A 294 -10.06 -2.29 -18.99
N ILE A 295 -11.21 -2.49 -18.33
CA ILE A 295 -12.39 -1.62 -18.51
C ILE A 295 -12.04 -0.18 -18.15
N ILE A 296 -11.39 0.05 -17.00
CA ILE A 296 -11.02 1.40 -16.56
C ILE A 296 -10.04 2.07 -17.55
N LEU A 297 -9.08 1.32 -18.09
CA LEU A 297 -8.12 1.84 -19.06
C LEU A 297 -8.78 2.13 -20.41
N GLN A 298 -9.72 1.29 -20.84
CA GLN A 298 -10.51 1.50 -22.05
C GLN A 298 -11.44 2.72 -21.91
N ASP A 299 -12.12 2.88 -20.78
CA ASP A 299 -12.94 4.06 -20.50
C ASP A 299 -12.09 5.34 -20.60
N LYS A 300 -10.87 5.32 -20.06
CA LYS A 300 -9.92 6.44 -20.17
C LYS A 300 -9.59 6.76 -21.64
N GLN A 301 -9.48 5.77 -22.53
CA GLN A 301 -9.32 5.99 -23.98
C GLN A 301 -10.61 6.47 -24.67
N ILE A 302 -11.77 5.89 -24.35
CA ILE A 302 -13.05 6.24 -24.98
C ILE A 302 -13.46 7.67 -24.63
N HIS A 303 -13.21 8.13 -23.40
CA HIS A 303 -13.43 9.52 -23.01
C HIS A 303 -12.58 10.49 -23.85
N LEU A 304 -11.35 10.10 -24.23
CA LEU A 304 -10.53 10.89 -25.16
C LEU A 304 -11.17 10.94 -26.56
N LEU A 305 -11.62 9.80 -27.10
CA LEU A 305 -12.29 9.74 -28.41
C LEU A 305 -13.63 10.48 -28.45
N ARG A 306 -14.43 10.40 -27.38
CA ARG A 306 -15.71 11.13 -27.29
C ARG A 306 -15.50 12.64 -27.20
N ASN A 307 -14.55 13.11 -26.40
CA ASN A 307 -14.21 14.53 -26.31
C ASN A 307 -13.62 15.06 -27.63
N PHE A 308 -12.88 14.22 -28.35
CA PHE A 308 -12.41 14.50 -29.72
C PHE A 308 -13.57 14.68 -30.69
N LEU A 309 -14.51 13.73 -30.75
CA LEU A 309 -15.67 13.85 -31.62
C LEU A 309 -16.50 15.08 -31.27
N SER A 310 -16.81 15.32 -29.98
CA SER A 310 -17.61 16.49 -29.59
C SER A 310 -16.93 17.83 -29.92
N SER A 311 -15.60 17.92 -29.87
CA SER A 311 -14.87 19.14 -30.25
C SER A 311 -14.76 19.30 -31.77
N ALA A 312 -14.70 18.21 -32.53
CA ALA A 312 -14.69 18.23 -33.99
C ALA A 312 -16.01 18.69 -34.62
N TRP A 313 -17.15 18.61 -33.91
CA TRP A 313 -18.44 19.16 -34.35
C TRP A 313 -18.59 20.68 -34.11
N PHE A 314 -17.64 21.32 -33.41
CA PHE A 314 -17.68 22.77 -33.12
C PHE A 314 -16.69 23.60 -33.97
N TRP A 315 -16.13 23.02 -35.04
CA TRP A 315 -15.38 23.70 -36.10
C TRP A 315 -16.04 23.44 -37.45
#